data_AF-A0A3D4I3P4-F1
#
_entry.id   AF-A0A3D4I3P4-F1
#
_cell.length_a   1.000
_cell.length_b   1.000
_cell.length_c   1.000
_cell.angle_alpha   90.00
_cell.angle_beta   90.00
_cell.angle_gamma   90.00
#
_symmetry.space_group_name_H-M   'P 1'
#
loop_
_entity.id
_entity.type
_entity.pdbx_description
1 polymer ?
#
loop_
_entity_poly.entity_id
_entity_poly.type
_entity_poly.pdbx_seq_one_letter_code
_entity_poly.pdbx_strand_id
1 'polypeptide(L)' 'MDAQNFTNKSLEAIQEAQTIALGHNNMQIGQAHLLLALLTQRDGLIPQLLKKMG' A
#
# COMPACT_ATOMS: atom_id res chain seq x y z
N MET A 1 -12.75 4.12 8.62
CA MET A 1 -12.64 3.21 7.46
C MET A 1 -13.31 1.91 7.86
N ASP A 2 -14.25 1.41 7.05
CA ASP A 2 -14.80 0.07 7.25
C ASP A 2 -13.90 -0.96 6.59
N ALA A 3 -13.05 -1.60 7.41
CA ALA A 3 -12.10 -2.62 6.95
C ALA A 3 -12.78 -3.77 6.20
N GLN A 4 -14.07 -4.03 6.47
CA GLN A 4 -14.88 -5.09 5.88
C GLN A 4 -15.16 -4.89 4.38
N ASN A 5 -15.01 -3.67 3.85
CA ASN A 5 -15.22 -3.38 2.43
C ASN A 5 -13.95 -3.57 1.57
N PHE A 6 -12.82 -3.89 2.20
CA PHE A 6 -11.55 -4.03 1.51
C PHE A 6 -11.20 -5.49 1.26
N THR A 7 -10.50 -5.73 0.16
CA THR A 7 -9.90 -7.05 -0.07
C THR A 7 -8.76 -7.30 0.93
N ASN A 8 -8.42 -8.56 1.16
CA ASN A 8 -7.27 -8.93 2.01
C ASN A 8 -5.98 -8.22 1.55
N LYS A 9 -5.70 -8.19 0.25
CA LYS A 9 -4.53 -7.48 -0.29
C LYS A 9 -4.59 -5.97 -0.06
N SER A 10 -5.76 -5.35 -0.12
CA SER A 10 -5.91 -3.93 0.21
C SER A 10 -5.59 -3.66 1.69
N LEU A 11 -6.04 -4.54 2.59
CA LEU A 11 -5.74 -4.43 4.03
C LEU A 11 -4.24 -4.64 4.32
N GLU A 12 -3.61 -5.63 3.68
CA GLU A 12 -2.16 -5.85 3.75
C GLU A 12 -1.37 -4.60 3.31
N ALA A 13 -1.78 -3.94 2.22
CA ALA A 13 -1.12 -2.73 1.74
C ALA A 13 -1.24 -1.56 2.74
N ILE A 14 -2.37 -1.43 3.44
CA ILE A 14 -2.55 -0.42 4.50
C ILE A 14 -1.65 -0.74 5.70
N GLN A 15 -1.53 -2.00 6.09
CA GLN A 15 -0.63 -2.43 7.17
C GLN A 15 0.84 -2.17 6.81
N GLU A 16 1.25 -2.53 5.59
CA GLU A 16 2.61 -2.27 5.11
C GLU A 16 2.89 -0.76 5.05
N ALA A 17 1.94 0.05 4.58
CA ALA A 17 2.07 1.51 4.57
C ALA A 17 2.28 2.10 5.97
N GLN A 18 1.66 1.50 7.00
CA GLN A 18 1.88 1.88 8.39
C GLN A 18 3.31 1.53 8.85
N THR A 19 3.81 0.34 8.51
CA THR A 19 5.19 -0.08 8.78
C THR A 19 6.20 0.87 8.13
N ILE A 20 5.98 1.22 6.86
CA ILE A 20 6.83 2.17 6.12
C ILE A 20 6.80 3.54 6.81
N ALA A 21 5.61 4.08 7.15
CA ALA A 21 5.51 5.37 7.82
C ALA A 21 6.27 5.40 9.15
N LEU A 22 6.12 4.37 9.99
CA LEU A 22 6.84 4.24 11.25
C LEU A 22 8.36 4.13 11.04
N GLY A 23 8.80 3.36 10.05
CA GLY A 23 10.21 3.24 9.68
C GLY A 23 10.86 4.57 9.26
N HIS A 24 10.06 5.52 8.79
CA HIS A 24 10.48 6.88 8.45
C HIS A 24 10.18 7.93 9.53
N ASN A 25 9.83 7.52 10.75
CA ASN A 25 9.43 8.40 11.86
C ASN A 25 8.23 9.32 11.54
N ASN A 26 7.36 8.89 10.62
CA ASN A 26 6.12 9.58 10.30
C ASN A 26 4.98 8.99 11.12
N MET A 27 4.29 9.82 11.90
CA MET A 27 3.17 9.37 12.75
C MET A 27 1.91 9.00 11.96
N GLN A 28 1.81 9.41 10.70
CA GLN A 28 0.62 9.22 9.87
C GLN A 28 0.99 8.62 8.51
N ILE A 29 0.11 7.77 8.01
CA ILE A 29 0.21 7.25 6.65
C ILE A 29 -0.09 8.38 5.66
N GLY A 30 0.98 8.91 5.05
CA GLY A 30 0.89 9.75 3.85
C GLY A 30 0.71 8.95 2.55
N GLN A 31 0.33 9.64 1.48
CA GLN A 31 0.09 9.04 0.15
C GLN A 31 1.31 8.26 -0.39
N ALA A 32 2.52 8.78 -0.17
CA ALA A 32 3.75 8.13 -0.63
C ALA A 32 3.97 6.76 0.02
N HIS A 33 3.63 6.59 1.30
CA HIS A 33 3.77 5.30 2.00
C HIS A 33 2.79 4.27 1.45
N LEU A 34 1.54 4.68 1.22
CA LEU A 34 0.52 3.81 0.63
C LEU A 34 0.89 3.42 -0.80
N LEU A 35 1.34 4.38 -1.61
CA LEU A 35 1.80 4.11 -2.96
C LEU A 35 2.98 3.13 -2.96
N LEU A 36 3.98 3.35 -2.10
CA LEU A 36 5.13 2.46 -2.00
C LEU A 36 4.70 1.04 -1.62
N ALA A 37 3.84 0.89 -0.60
CA ALA A 37 3.29 -0.40 -0.20
C ALA A 37 2.57 -1.11 -1.36
N LEU A 38 1.75 -0.39 -2.14
CA LEU A 38 1.05 -0.94 -3.31
C LEU A 38 2.02 -1.32 -4.44
N LEU A 39 3.11 -0.56 -4.63
CA LEU A 39 4.14 -0.81 -5.64
C LEU A 39 5.04 -2.01 -5.30
N THR A 40 5.28 -2.26 -4.01
CA THR A 40 6.17 -3.34 -3.55
C THR A 40 5.41 -4.57 -3.08
N GLN A 41 4.08 -4.54 -3.06
CA GLN A 41 3.26 -5.68 -2.67
C GLN A 41 3.51 -6.89 -3.59
N ARG A 42 3.90 -8.02 -2.97
CA ARG A 42 4.13 -9.28 -3.68
C ARG A 42 2.85 -9.75 -4.37
N ASP A 43 2.97 -10.11 -5.65
CA ASP A 43 1.85 -10.49 -6.52
C ASP A 43 0.73 -9.43 -6.53
N GLY A 44 1.09 -8.15 -6.33
CA GLY A 44 0.18 -7.02 -6.34
C GLY A 44 -0.32 -6.69 -7.74
N LEU A 45 -1.54 -6.14 -7.82
CA LEU A 45 -2.14 -5.70 -9.08
C LEU A 45 -1.50 -4.40 -9.60
N ILE A 46 -1.23 -3.45 -8.69
CA ILE A 46 -0.76 -2.10 -9.05
C ILE A 46 0.55 -2.08 -9.84
N PRO A 47 1.59 -2.86 -9.48
CA PRO A 47 2.84 -2.90 -10.27
C PRO A 47 2.61 -3.42 -11.69
N GLN A 48 1.67 -4.35 -11.87
CA GLN A 48 1.34 -4.91 -13.18
C GLN A 48 0.55 -3.92 -14.03
N LEU A 49 -0.40 -3.19 -13.42
CA LEU A 49 -1.16 -2.15 -14.10
C LEU A 49 -0.24 -1.04 -14.61
N LEU A 50 0.66 -0.53 -13.77
CA LEU A 50 1.58 0.54 -14.16
C LEU A 50 2.52 0.11 -15.30
N LYS A 51 2.99 -1.15 -15.30
CA LYS A 51 3.78 -1.70 -16.42
C LYS A 51 3.01 -1.73 -17.75
N LYS A 52 1.68 -1.83 -17.71
CA LYS A 52 0.81 -1.86 -18.90
C LYS A 52 0.36 -0.47 -19.36
N MET A 53 0.63 0.58 -18.59
CA MET A 53 0.22 1.95 -18.92
C MET A 53 1.20 2.68 -19.86
N GLY A 54 2.30 2.03 -20.24
CA GLY A 54 3.29 2.53 -21.21
C GLY A 54 3.14 1.85 -22.56
#